data_AF-A0A7D5MNM8-F1
#
_entry.id   AF-A0A7D5MNM8-F1
#
_cell.length_a   1.000
_cell.length_b   1.000
_cell.length_c   1.000
_cell.angle_alpha   90.00
_cell.angle_beta   90.00
_cell.angle_gamma   90.00
#
_symmetry.space_group_name_H-M   'P 1'
#
loop_
_entity.id
_entity.type
_entity.pdbx_description
1 polymer ?
#
loop_
_entity_poly.entity_id
_entity_poly.type
_entity_poly.pdbx_seq_one_letter_code
_entity_poly.pdbx_strand_id
1 'polypeptide(L)'
;MQLLNSNWRDSFIIGIIDCYLNNWETENRTSLNRLAEFIGEKLKAYNGNRNTINAFKNNLKYFDLKNGDLVFGNELALKNATIKEATKVLSLPETWFSYPYFSKVMVAYYDKKQNELSNLIDDFESALDFHKNSNTNKRIVSKFIIQANKPEYAALQDKVKHLAFKFIGDPENKSVWADFFNATDKEKSDLLNARKILNEWITRQFINVFFNVCLNDERRKRFWLKYAPQISSFKVYGPSFTKTLLKRDERIAEYLDARFTTVYSNRDVSAFILYIGEYMIIEFSNEGFACCAYKMSSPNRPTLNSRLNSVEDLRNSSLPLAIQSDANYYYTSDEGRLFHNSNWEHKFNHWLKEKVLK
;
A
#
# COMPACT_ATOMS: atom_id res chain seq x y z
N MET A 1 0.54 -19.44 -37.06
CA MET A 1 1.57 -18.85 -37.95
C MET A 1 1.41 -19.26 -39.41
N GLN A 2 1.32 -20.55 -39.75
CA GLN A 2 1.16 -21.01 -41.15
C GLN A 2 0.02 -20.29 -41.90
N LEU A 3 -1.18 -20.21 -41.32
CA LEU A 3 -2.31 -19.50 -41.92
C LEU A 3 -2.05 -18.00 -42.19
N LEU A 4 -1.37 -17.31 -41.27
CA LEU A 4 -0.99 -15.90 -41.43
C LEU A 4 0.05 -15.72 -42.55
N ASN A 5 0.97 -16.68 -42.68
CA ASN A 5 1.99 -16.64 -43.72
C ASN A 5 1.39 -16.85 -45.11
N SER A 6 0.48 -17.82 -45.26
CA SER A 6 -0.20 -18.12 -46.52
C SER A 6 -1.11 -16.99 -47.01
N ASN A 7 -1.61 -16.14 -46.11
CA ASN A 7 -2.55 -15.06 -46.43
C ASN A 7 -1.99 -13.66 -46.11
N TRP A 8 -0.66 -13.52 -46.09
CA TRP A 8 0.00 -12.35 -45.53
C TRP A 8 -0.44 -11.04 -46.19
N ARG A 9 -0.69 -10.02 -45.36
CA ARG A 9 -0.87 -8.62 -45.76
C ARG A 9 -0.14 -7.74 -44.76
N ASP A 10 0.59 -6.74 -45.23
CA ASP A 10 1.32 -5.80 -44.35
C ASP A 10 0.40 -5.04 -43.39
N SER A 11 -0.89 -4.91 -43.74
CA SER A 11 -1.90 -4.37 -42.84
C SER A 11 -2.04 -5.14 -41.52
N PHE A 12 -1.64 -6.41 -41.48
CA PHE A 12 -1.71 -7.24 -40.28
C PHE A 12 -0.62 -6.93 -39.26
N ILE A 13 0.50 -6.34 -39.68
CA ILE A 13 1.66 -6.10 -38.80
C ILE A 13 1.25 -5.36 -37.53
N ILE A 14 0.45 -4.30 -37.66
CA ILE A 14 0.04 -3.47 -36.52
C ILE A 14 -0.75 -4.29 -35.50
N GLY A 15 -1.75 -5.06 -35.95
CA GLY A 15 -2.55 -5.90 -35.05
C GLY A 15 -1.75 -7.04 -34.40
N ILE A 16 -0.71 -7.52 -35.07
CA ILE A 16 0.17 -8.56 -34.53
C ILE A 16 1.13 -7.97 -33.49
N ILE A 17 1.67 -6.77 -33.72
CA ILE A 17 2.48 -6.03 -32.74
C ILE A 17 1.61 -5.67 -31.52
N ASP A 18 0.39 -5.22 -31.75
CA ASP A 18 -0.60 -4.92 -30.72
C ASP A 18 -0.81 -6.13 -29.79
N CYS A 19 -1.11 -7.29 -30.37
CA CYS A 19 -1.24 -8.55 -29.65
C CYS A 19 0.05 -8.90 -28.88
N TYR A 20 1.22 -8.71 -29.49
CA TYR A 20 2.51 -9.00 -28.89
C TYR A 20 2.80 -8.16 -27.64
N LEU A 21 2.66 -6.84 -27.74
CA LEU A 21 2.92 -5.93 -26.61
C LEU A 21 1.86 -6.07 -25.51
N ASN A 22 0.60 -6.34 -25.90
CA ASN A 22 -0.48 -6.53 -24.94
C ASN A 22 -0.32 -7.84 -24.14
N ASN A 23 0.36 -8.84 -24.71
CA ASN A 23 0.64 -10.13 -24.08
C ASN A 23 2.07 -10.24 -23.54
N TRP A 24 2.78 -9.13 -23.34
CA TRP A 24 4.20 -9.11 -22.92
C TRP A 24 4.48 -9.94 -21.67
N GLU A 25 3.53 -9.98 -20.74
CA GLU A 25 3.64 -10.69 -19.47
C GLU A 25 2.98 -12.07 -19.47
N THR A 26 2.60 -12.64 -20.62
CA THR A 26 1.96 -13.97 -20.67
C THR A 26 2.85 -15.10 -20.16
N GLU A 27 2.26 -16.12 -19.54
CA GLU A 27 2.94 -17.35 -19.14
C GLU A 27 3.37 -18.20 -20.36
N ASN A 28 2.64 -18.08 -21.48
CA ASN A 28 2.93 -18.83 -22.70
C ASN A 28 4.10 -18.19 -23.50
N ARG A 29 5.28 -18.20 -22.89
CA ARG A 29 6.51 -17.61 -23.45
C ARG A 29 6.89 -18.21 -24.79
N THR A 30 6.64 -19.50 -25.01
CA THR A 30 6.92 -20.17 -26.29
C THR A 30 6.11 -19.55 -27.43
N SER A 31 4.83 -19.27 -27.22
CA SER A 31 3.98 -18.65 -28.26
C SER A 31 4.37 -17.20 -28.49
N LEU A 32 4.69 -16.47 -27.43
CA LEU A 32 5.15 -15.08 -27.53
C LEU A 32 6.50 -14.97 -28.27
N ASN A 33 7.44 -15.88 -28.01
CA ASN A 33 8.72 -15.97 -28.74
C ASN A 33 8.50 -16.21 -30.24
N ARG A 34 7.63 -17.16 -30.60
CA ARG A 34 7.27 -17.41 -32.01
C ARG A 34 6.63 -16.19 -32.67
N LEU A 35 5.83 -15.43 -31.92
CA LEU A 35 5.24 -14.19 -32.39
C LEU A 35 6.31 -13.10 -32.61
N ALA A 36 7.27 -12.97 -31.71
CA ALA A 36 8.39 -12.05 -31.83
C ALA A 36 9.26 -12.35 -33.07
N GLU A 37 9.62 -13.62 -33.28
CA GLU A 37 10.37 -14.08 -34.45
C GLU A 37 9.63 -13.75 -35.74
N PHE A 38 8.33 -14.10 -35.80
CA PHE A 38 7.47 -13.82 -36.94
C PHE A 38 7.36 -12.31 -37.23
N ILE A 39 7.15 -11.48 -36.21
CA ILE A 39 7.15 -10.01 -36.34
C ILE A 39 8.49 -9.54 -36.91
N GLY A 40 9.61 -10.02 -36.37
CA GLY A 40 10.96 -9.66 -36.81
C GLY A 40 11.21 -9.99 -38.29
N GLU A 41 10.81 -11.17 -38.75
CA GLU A 41 10.87 -11.56 -40.16
C GLU A 41 10.06 -10.61 -41.05
N LYS A 42 8.82 -10.31 -40.65
CA LYS A 42 7.91 -9.46 -41.42
C LYS A 42 8.36 -8.01 -41.46
N LEU A 43 8.92 -7.48 -40.37
CA LEU A 43 9.48 -6.12 -40.34
C LEU A 43 10.72 -6.00 -41.21
N LYS A 44 11.59 -7.03 -41.27
CA LYS A 44 12.75 -7.03 -42.17
C LYS A 44 12.32 -6.92 -43.63
N ALA A 45 11.30 -7.68 -44.03
CA ALA A 45 10.76 -7.67 -45.38
C ALA A 45 9.88 -6.45 -45.71
N TYR A 46 9.42 -5.70 -44.70
CA TYR A 46 8.55 -4.54 -44.90
C TYR A 46 9.30 -3.36 -45.55
N ASN A 47 8.77 -2.90 -46.70
CA ASN A 47 9.29 -1.77 -47.48
C ASN A 47 8.27 -0.63 -47.66
N GLY A 48 7.17 -0.65 -46.90
CA GLY A 48 6.14 0.39 -46.98
C GLY A 48 6.48 1.66 -46.19
N ASN A 49 5.58 2.65 -46.25
CA ASN A 49 5.77 3.98 -45.66
C ASN A 49 4.98 4.22 -44.38
N ARG A 50 4.37 3.20 -43.76
CA ARG A 50 3.59 3.40 -42.53
C ARG A 50 4.52 3.74 -41.37
N ASN A 51 4.40 4.97 -40.87
CA ASN A 51 5.24 5.52 -39.81
C ASN A 51 5.37 4.60 -38.59
N THR A 52 4.28 4.06 -38.06
CA THR A 52 4.30 3.17 -36.89
C THR A 52 5.10 1.89 -37.12
N ILE A 53 4.98 1.29 -38.31
CA ILE A 53 5.70 0.05 -38.64
C ILE A 53 7.20 0.35 -38.78
N ASN A 54 7.54 1.45 -39.45
CA ASN A 54 8.92 1.90 -39.59
C ASN A 54 9.54 2.30 -38.24
N ALA A 55 8.76 2.95 -37.38
CA ALA A 55 9.16 3.28 -36.02
C ALA A 55 9.47 2.03 -35.20
N PHE A 56 8.60 1.02 -35.23
CA PHE A 56 8.85 -0.24 -34.54
C PHE A 56 10.06 -0.98 -35.11
N LYS A 57 10.20 -1.03 -36.44
CA LYS A 57 11.36 -1.62 -37.15
C LYS A 57 12.67 -0.97 -36.72
N ASN A 58 12.73 0.35 -36.65
CA ASN A 58 13.92 1.11 -36.25
C ASN A 58 14.27 0.93 -34.77
N ASN A 59 13.28 0.57 -33.95
CA ASN A 59 13.39 0.44 -32.50
C ASN A 59 13.34 -1.02 -32.02
N LEU A 60 13.56 -2.00 -32.91
CA LEU A 60 13.34 -3.43 -32.64
C LEU A 60 14.06 -3.94 -31.38
N LYS A 61 15.25 -3.39 -31.05
CA LYS A 61 16.02 -3.74 -29.85
C LYS A 61 15.25 -3.55 -28.55
N TYR A 62 14.31 -2.59 -28.49
CA TYR A 62 13.50 -2.31 -27.31
C TYR A 62 12.34 -3.29 -27.15
N PHE A 63 12.07 -4.12 -28.16
CA PHE A 63 10.98 -5.09 -28.15
C PHE A 63 11.49 -6.54 -28.12
N ASP A 64 12.76 -6.74 -27.76
CA ASP A 64 13.31 -8.07 -27.49
C ASP A 64 12.73 -8.64 -26.19
N LEU A 65 12.27 -9.90 -26.21
CA LEU A 65 11.62 -10.53 -25.05
C LEU A 65 12.53 -10.78 -23.86
N LYS A 66 13.85 -10.79 -24.04
CA LYS A 66 14.80 -11.07 -22.97
C LYS A 66 15.01 -9.83 -22.10
N ASN A 67 15.14 -8.66 -22.72
CA ASN A 67 15.48 -7.43 -22.01
C ASN A 67 15.08 -6.12 -22.69
N GLY A 68 14.27 -6.14 -23.76
CA GLY A 68 13.97 -4.94 -24.53
C GLY A 68 13.29 -3.83 -23.70
N ASP A 69 12.35 -4.23 -22.84
CA ASP A 69 11.70 -3.37 -21.85
C ASP A 69 12.70 -2.75 -20.86
N LEU A 70 13.64 -3.56 -20.35
CA LEU A 70 14.71 -3.10 -19.46
C LEU A 70 15.65 -2.11 -20.16
N VAL A 71 16.09 -2.44 -21.38
CA VAL A 71 16.96 -1.58 -22.19
C VAL A 71 16.28 -0.24 -22.44
N PHE A 72 15.00 -0.26 -22.82
CA PHE A 72 14.28 0.97 -23.12
C PHE A 72 14.03 1.84 -21.89
N GLY A 73 13.56 1.26 -20.78
CA GLY A 73 13.35 2.01 -19.54
C GLY A 73 14.63 2.66 -19.01
N ASN A 74 15.76 1.95 -19.10
CA ASN A 74 17.07 2.49 -18.75
C ASN A 74 17.51 3.63 -19.69
N GLU A 75 17.33 3.49 -21.00
CA GLU A 75 17.69 4.53 -21.96
C GLU A 75 16.81 5.78 -21.81
N LEU A 76 15.50 5.62 -21.55
CA LEU A 76 14.60 6.74 -21.25
C LEU A 76 15.07 7.50 -20.01
N ALA A 77 15.41 6.78 -18.95
CA ALA A 77 15.93 7.36 -17.72
C ALA A 77 17.22 8.16 -17.96
N LEU A 78 18.17 7.60 -18.71
CA LEU A 78 19.43 8.27 -19.06
C LEU A 78 19.24 9.52 -19.93
N LYS A 79 18.23 9.52 -20.81
CA LYS A 79 17.88 10.67 -21.65
C LYS A 79 17.12 11.77 -20.90
N ASN A 80 16.79 11.56 -19.62
CA ASN A 80 15.93 12.45 -18.83
C ASN A 80 14.57 12.74 -19.49
N ALA A 81 14.07 11.82 -20.31
CA ALA A 81 12.71 11.88 -20.82
C ALA A 81 11.73 11.55 -19.68
N THR A 82 10.56 12.20 -19.67
CA THR A 82 9.47 11.84 -18.77
C THR A 82 8.92 10.45 -19.14
N ILE A 83 8.54 9.63 -18.16
CA ILE A 83 8.10 8.26 -18.47
C ILE A 83 6.83 8.25 -19.33
N LYS A 84 5.96 9.27 -19.19
CA LYS A 84 4.74 9.42 -19.99
C LYS A 84 5.03 9.63 -21.49
N GLU A 85 6.20 10.16 -21.84
CA GLU A 85 6.61 10.36 -23.24
C GLU A 85 7.21 9.11 -23.89
N ALA A 86 7.22 7.95 -23.22
CA ALA A 86 7.83 6.72 -23.73
C ALA A 86 7.35 6.32 -25.13
N THR A 87 6.05 6.37 -25.40
CA THR A 87 5.49 6.05 -26.74
C THR A 87 5.91 7.08 -27.79
N LYS A 88 5.96 8.37 -27.42
CA LYS A 88 6.41 9.46 -28.28
C LYS A 88 7.89 9.32 -28.67
N VAL A 89 8.75 8.93 -27.73
CA VAL A 89 10.17 8.64 -28.00
C VAL A 89 10.33 7.51 -29.03
N LEU A 90 9.42 6.54 -29.01
CA LEU A 90 9.40 5.43 -29.96
C LEU A 90 8.61 5.74 -31.24
N SER A 91 8.02 6.93 -31.39
CA SER A 91 7.10 7.28 -32.48
C SER A 91 5.93 6.27 -32.63
N LEU A 92 5.40 5.81 -31.49
CA LEU A 92 4.28 4.87 -31.40
C LEU A 92 2.97 5.59 -31.00
N PRO A 93 1.80 4.96 -31.24
CA PRO A 93 0.53 5.49 -30.77
C PRO A 93 0.51 5.69 -29.26
N GLU A 94 -0.03 6.82 -28.79
CA GLU A 94 -0.06 7.17 -27.37
C GLU A 94 -0.85 6.13 -26.55
N THR A 95 -1.93 5.59 -27.13
CA THR A 95 -2.79 4.58 -26.51
C THR A 95 -2.06 3.29 -26.12
N TRP A 96 -0.95 2.97 -26.81
CA TRP A 96 -0.15 1.79 -26.52
C TRP A 96 0.59 1.89 -25.19
N PHE A 97 0.70 3.10 -24.61
CA PHE A 97 1.28 3.27 -23.29
C PHE A 97 0.57 2.45 -22.23
N SER A 98 -0.71 2.12 -22.42
CA SER A 98 -1.50 1.26 -21.52
C SER A 98 -1.11 -0.23 -21.56
N TYR A 99 -0.25 -0.66 -22.47
CA TYR A 99 0.07 -2.09 -22.66
C TYR A 99 1.02 -2.61 -21.57
N PRO A 100 0.91 -3.89 -21.16
CA PRO A 100 1.78 -4.49 -20.15
C PRO A 100 3.28 -4.38 -20.44
N TYR A 101 3.70 -4.30 -21.71
CA TYR A 101 5.08 -3.95 -22.06
C TYR A 101 5.57 -2.68 -21.33
N PHE A 102 4.79 -1.60 -21.35
CA PHE A 102 5.17 -0.35 -20.70
C PHE A 102 5.15 -0.45 -19.17
N SER A 103 4.42 -1.39 -18.58
CA SER A 103 4.55 -1.68 -17.15
C SER A 103 5.98 -2.07 -16.79
N LYS A 104 6.67 -2.86 -17.62
CA LYS A 104 8.04 -3.28 -17.35
C LYS A 104 9.07 -2.19 -17.65
N VAL A 105 8.83 -1.40 -18.71
CA VAL A 105 9.60 -0.19 -19.02
C VAL A 105 9.57 0.79 -17.84
N MET A 106 8.39 1.02 -17.25
CA MET A 106 8.19 1.85 -16.07
C MET A 106 9.01 1.35 -14.87
N VAL A 107 9.03 0.04 -14.62
CA VAL A 107 9.83 -0.54 -13.54
C VAL A 107 11.33 -0.32 -13.77
N ALA A 108 11.82 -0.56 -14.99
CA ALA A 108 13.23 -0.34 -15.33
C ALA A 108 13.63 1.14 -15.23
N TYR A 109 12.76 2.04 -15.68
CA TYR A 109 12.94 3.48 -15.54
C TYR A 109 13.07 3.90 -14.08
N TYR A 110 12.17 3.42 -13.21
CA TYR A 110 12.24 3.65 -11.78
C TYR A 110 13.57 3.16 -11.18
N ASP A 111 13.92 1.90 -11.45
CA ASP A 111 15.12 1.27 -10.86
C ASP A 111 16.40 2.02 -11.25
N LYS A 112 16.42 2.63 -12.45
CA LYS A 112 17.53 3.45 -12.92
C LYS A 112 17.62 4.82 -12.26
N LYS A 113 16.48 5.45 -11.94
CA LYS A 113 16.39 6.81 -11.38
C LYS A 113 16.16 6.87 -9.87
N GLN A 114 16.09 5.74 -9.17
CA GLN A 114 15.63 5.67 -7.78
C GLN A 114 16.27 6.71 -6.83
N ASN A 115 17.50 7.18 -7.07
CA ASN A 115 18.14 8.21 -6.24
C ASN A 115 17.48 9.61 -6.32
N GLU A 116 16.58 9.85 -7.28
CA GLU A 116 15.89 11.13 -7.52
C GLU A 116 14.40 11.07 -7.12
N LEU A 117 14.13 10.49 -5.94
CA LEU A 117 12.78 10.06 -5.54
C LEU A 117 11.70 11.16 -5.66
N SER A 118 12.01 12.40 -5.27
CA SER A 118 11.04 13.50 -5.30
C SER A 118 10.53 13.78 -6.72
N ASN A 119 11.43 13.85 -7.70
CA ASN A 119 11.06 14.11 -9.10
C ASN A 119 10.32 12.92 -9.70
N LEU A 120 10.70 11.70 -9.29
CA LEU A 120 10.05 10.48 -9.76
C LEU A 120 8.60 10.39 -9.30
N ILE A 121 8.27 10.77 -8.06
CA ILE A 121 6.88 10.69 -7.57
C ILE A 121 5.94 11.49 -8.48
N ASP A 122 6.31 12.73 -8.80
CA ASP A 122 5.47 13.63 -9.59
C ASP A 122 5.37 13.15 -11.06
N ASP A 123 6.46 12.64 -11.67
CA ASP A 123 6.44 12.05 -13.02
C ASP A 123 5.53 10.80 -13.06
N PHE A 124 5.69 9.90 -12.10
CA PHE A 124 4.94 8.64 -12.04
C PHE A 124 3.46 8.83 -11.69
N GLU A 125 3.07 9.85 -10.92
CA GLU A 125 1.66 10.12 -10.69
C GLU A 125 0.91 10.33 -12.02
N SER A 126 1.45 11.17 -12.90
CA SER A 126 0.84 11.44 -14.20
C SER A 126 0.88 10.22 -15.14
N ALA A 127 1.92 9.41 -15.04
CA ALA A 127 2.12 8.23 -15.86
C ALA A 127 1.17 7.09 -15.45
N LEU A 128 1.00 6.84 -14.15
CA LEU A 128 0.09 5.81 -13.64
C LEU A 128 -1.37 6.14 -13.99
N ASP A 129 -1.77 7.41 -13.90
CA ASP A 129 -3.10 7.88 -14.33
C ASP A 129 -3.37 7.62 -15.81
N PHE A 130 -2.32 7.73 -16.65
CA PHE A 130 -2.44 7.48 -18.08
C PHE A 130 -2.39 5.99 -18.42
N HIS A 131 -1.56 5.21 -17.70
CA HIS A 131 -1.37 3.77 -17.92
C HIS A 131 -2.59 2.93 -17.52
N LYS A 132 -3.28 3.31 -16.42
CA LYS A 132 -4.52 2.68 -15.94
C LYS A 132 -4.45 1.16 -15.74
N ASN A 133 -3.32 0.65 -15.25
CA ASN A 133 -3.13 -0.77 -14.97
C ASN A 133 -2.87 -1.02 -13.47
N SER A 134 -3.73 -1.83 -12.85
CA SER A 134 -3.63 -2.15 -11.42
C SER A 134 -2.33 -2.86 -11.02
N ASN A 135 -1.79 -3.71 -11.89
CA ASN A 135 -0.57 -4.48 -11.58
C ASN A 135 0.65 -3.54 -11.60
N THR A 136 0.68 -2.62 -12.56
CA THR A 136 1.71 -1.58 -12.64
C THR A 136 1.66 -0.65 -11.44
N ASN A 137 0.46 -0.21 -11.05
CA ASN A 137 0.27 0.57 -9.83
C ASN A 137 0.88 -0.15 -8.62
N LYS A 138 0.54 -1.43 -8.42
CA LYS A 138 1.11 -2.27 -7.35
C LYS A 138 2.64 -2.34 -7.41
N ARG A 139 3.24 -2.51 -8.58
CA ARG A 139 4.70 -2.60 -8.76
C ARG A 139 5.40 -1.29 -8.40
N ILE A 140 4.90 -0.18 -8.91
CA ILE A 140 5.56 1.12 -8.79
C ILE A 140 5.35 1.71 -7.38
N VAL A 141 4.10 1.72 -6.90
CA VAL A 141 3.77 2.29 -5.59
C VAL A 141 4.44 1.51 -4.46
N SER A 142 4.52 0.17 -4.54
CA SER A 142 5.21 -0.61 -3.51
C SER A 142 6.69 -0.25 -3.39
N LYS A 143 7.37 -0.03 -4.53
CA LYS A 143 8.75 0.45 -4.56
C LYS A 143 8.88 1.85 -3.92
N PHE A 144 7.99 2.79 -4.27
CA PHE A 144 7.97 4.13 -3.66
C PHE A 144 7.83 4.06 -2.14
N ILE A 145 6.90 3.25 -1.62
CA ILE A 145 6.68 3.09 -0.18
C ILE A 145 7.92 2.54 0.52
N ILE A 146 8.50 1.45 -0.01
CA ILE A 146 9.69 0.83 0.57
C ILE A 146 10.85 1.83 0.59
N GLN A 147 11.03 2.58 -0.49
CA GLN A 147 12.11 3.54 -0.57
C GLN A 147 11.88 4.74 0.37
N ALA A 148 10.67 5.31 0.41
CA ALA A 148 10.33 6.44 1.26
C ALA A 148 10.30 6.09 2.77
N ASN A 149 10.44 4.80 3.11
CA ASN A 149 10.61 4.37 4.49
C ASN A 149 12.01 4.63 5.05
N LYS A 150 12.97 4.97 4.20
CA LYS A 150 14.30 5.38 4.66
C LYS A 150 14.24 6.79 5.28
N PRO A 151 14.97 7.06 6.37
CA PRO A 151 14.89 8.34 7.08
C PRO A 151 15.14 9.57 6.21
N GLU A 152 16.03 9.48 5.23
CA GLU A 152 16.36 10.58 4.31
C GLU A 152 15.17 11.03 3.44
N TYR A 153 14.14 10.18 3.29
CA TYR A 153 12.95 10.47 2.48
C TYR A 153 11.70 10.71 3.33
N ALA A 154 11.84 10.92 4.65
CA ALA A 154 10.70 11.11 5.55
C ALA A 154 9.74 12.24 5.09
N ALA A 155 10.28 13.32 4.54
CA ALA A 155 9.50 14.45 4.02
C ALA A 155 8.60 14.09 2.80
N LEU A 156 8.87 12.96 2.13
CA LEU A 156 8.11 12.51 0.96
C LEU A 156 7.00 11.51 1.33
N GLN A 157 6.94 11.04 2.59
CA GLN A 157 5.99 10.00 2.99
C GLN A 157 4.53 10.42 2.79
N ASP A 158 4.17 11.70 3.02
CA ASP A 158 2.81 12.20 2.78
C ASP A 158 2.42 12.14 1.30
N LYS A 159 3.32 12.53 0.39
CA LYS A 159 3.10 12.37 -1.06
C LYS A 159 2.95 10.90 -1.45
N VAL A 160 3.80 10.02 -0.91
CA VAL A 160 3.74 8.58 -1.23
C VAL A 160 2.48 7.93 -0.67
N LYS A 161 1.96 8.36 0.49
CA LYS A 161 0.66 7.92 1.00
C LYS A 161 -0.46 8.29 0.05
N HIS A 162 -0.51 9.55 -0.39
CA HIS A 162 -1.51 9.99 -1.36
C HIS A 162 -1.48 9.14 -2.64
N LEU A 163 -0.27 8.92 -3.19
CA LEU A 163 -0.06 8.05 -4.35
C LEU A 163 -0.59 6.63 -4.10
N ALA A 164 -0.33 6.06 -2.92
CA ALA A 164 -0.76 4.72 -2.58
C ALA A 164 -2.29 4.57 -2.48
N PHE A 165 -2.95 5.55 -1.86
CA PHE A 165 -4.42 5.56 -1.77
C PHE A 165 -5.07 5.75 -3.15
N LYS A 166 -4.54 6.66 -3.96
CA LYS A 166 -5.04 6.92 -5.31
C LYS A 166 -4.95 5.71 -6.22
N PHE A 167 -3.81 4.99 -6.20
CA PHE A 167 -3.51 3.98 -7.22
C PHE A 167 -3.69 2.52 -6.76
N ILE A 168 -3.71 2.24 -5.45
CA ILE A 168 -3.98 0.90 -4.91
C ILE A 168 -5.20 0.93 -3.97
N GLY A 169 -5.20 1.84 -3.00
CA GLY A 169 -6.26 1.99 -1.99
C GLY A 169 -5.78 1.73 -0.56
N ASP A 170 -6.73 1.72 0.38
CA ASP A 170 -6.44 1.61 1.82
C ASP A 170 -5.73 0.28 2.17
N PRO A 171 -4.60 0.29 2.90
CA PRO A 171 -3.91 -0.93 3.34
C PRO A 171 -4.72 -1.86 4.27
N GLU A 172 -5.79 -1.38 4.91
CA GLU A 172 -6.73 -2.25 5.65
C GLU A 172 -7.49 -3.18 4.72
N ASN A 173 -7.73 -2.77 3.47
CA ASN A 173 -8.35 -3.64 2.49
C ASN A 173 -7.31 -4.61 1.91
N LYS A 174 -7.19 -5.78 2.54
CA LYS A 174 -6.20 -6.80 2.15
C LYS A 174 -6.35 -7.28 0.71
N SER A 175 -7.54 -7.22 0.10
CA SER A 175 -7.77 -7.74 -1.26
C SER A 175 -7.17 -6.82 -2.33
N VAL A 176 -7.27 -5.49 -2.18
CA VAL A 176 -6.68 -4.56 -3.15
C VAL A 176 -5.15 -4.61 -3.10
N TRP A 177 -4.58 -5.01 -1.97
CA TRP A 177 -3.15 -5.26 -1.77
C TRP A 177 -2.73 -6.73 -1.97
N ALA A 178 -3.62 -7.60 -2.44
CA ALA A 178 -3.25 -8.98 -2.79
C ALA A 178 -2.27 -9.00 -3.96
N ASP A 179 -1.58 -10.12 -4.16
CA ASP A 179 -0.72 -10.31 -5.31
C ASP A 179 -1.53 -10.28 -6.63
N PHE A 180 -0.81 -10.35 -7.74
CA PHE A 180 -1.40 -10.28 -9.07
C PHE A 180 -0.83 -11.39 -9.95
N PHE A 181 -1.55 -11.69 -11.03
CA PHE A 181 -1.15 -12.71 -11.99
C PHE A 181 0.26 -12.43 -12.52
N ASN A 182 1.12 -13.45 -12.52
CA ASN A 182 2.53 -13.38 -12.92
C ASN A 182 3.43 -12.48 -12.08
N ALA A 183 3.04 -12.14 -10.84
CA ALA A 183 3.95 -11.52 -9.89
C ALA A 183 5.11 -12.46 -9.53
N THR A 184 6.33 -11.96 -9.62
CA THR A 184 7.53 -12.60 -9.09
C THR A 184 7.51 -12.65 -7.56
N ASP A 185 8.28 -13.56 -6.96
CA ASP A 185 8.37 -13.66 -5.49
C ASP A 185 8.88 -12.37 -4.85
N LYS A 186 9.76 -11.65 -5.55
CA LYS A 186 10.20 -10.31 -5.14
C LYS A 186 9.04 -9.32 -5.13
N GLU A 187 8.25 -9.25 -6.21
CA GLU A 187 7.08 -8.35 -6.27
C GLU A 187 6.04 -8.68 -5.19
N LYS A 188 5.82 -9.97 -4.89
CA LYS A 188 4.93 -10.39 -3.80
C LYS A 188 5.44 -9.93 -2.43
N SER A 189 6.74 -10.12 -2.18
CA SER A 189 7.40 -9.68 -0.95
C SER A 189 7.37 -8.15 -0.81
N ASP A 190 7.69 -7.43 -1.88
CA ASP A 190 7.69 -5.97 -1.92
C ASP A 190 6.28 -5.42 -1.64
N LEU A 191 5.23 -6.00 -2.24
CA LEU A 191 3.85 -5.57 -2.02
C LEU A 191 3.40 -5.79 -0.57
N LEU A 192 3.73 -6.95 0.01
CA LEU A 192 3.43 -7.25 1.42
C LEU A 192 4.16 -6.30 2.36
N ASN A 193 5.44 -6.03 2.10
CA ASN A 193 6.26 -5.13 2.90
C ASN A 193 5.74 -3.69 2.81
N ALA A 194 5.49 -3.20 1.60
CA ALA A 194 4.92 -1.88 1.35
C ALA A 194 3.59 -1.68 2.09
N ARG A 195 2.68 -2.68 2.07
CA ARG A 195 1.42 -2.59 2.82
C ARG A 195 1.66 -2.43 4.32
N LYS A 196 2.61 -3.18 4.89
CA LYS A 196 2.95 -3.09 6.33
C LYS A 196 3.51 -1.71 6.68
N ILE A 197 4.46 -1.21 5.89
CA ILE A 197 5.06 0.11 6.05
C ILE A 197 3.98 1.20 5.99
N LEU A 198 3.12 1.16 4.97
CA LEU A 198 2.05 2.13 4.79
C LEU A 198 1.08 2.12 5.98
N ASN A 199 0.69 0.92 6.44
CA ASN A 199 -0.16 0.78 7.62
C ASN A 199 0.50 1.35 8.88
N GLU A 200 1.80 1.16 9.07
CA GLU A 200 2.55 1.75 10.19
C GLU A 200 2.52 3.28 10.13
N TRP A 201 2.80 3.89 8.97
CA TRP A 201 2.79 5.35 8.82
C TRP A 201 1.43 5.95 9.17
N ILE A 202 0.35 5.36 8.66
CA ILE A 202 -1.01 5.79 8.96
C ILE A 202 -1.32 5.60 10.44
N THR A 203 -0.95 4.45 11.01
CA THR A 203 -1.16 4.17 12.44
C THR A 203 -0.46 5.21 13.31
N ARG A 204 0.80 5.55 13.02
CA ARG A 204 1.55 6.60 13.73
C ARG A 204 0.85 7.96 13.63
N GLN A 205 0.34 8.32 12.45
CA GLN A 205 -0.41 9.58 12.28
C GLN A 205 -1.69 9.58 13.11
N PHE A 206 -2.47 8.50 13.05
CA PHE A 206 -3.71 8.41 13.82
C PHE A 206 -3.47 8.41 15.33
N ILE A 207 -2.44 7.72 15.83
CA ILE A 207 -2.04 7.81 17.24
C ILE A 207 -1.72 9.27 17.56
N ASN A 208 -0.89 9.94 16.77
CA ASN A 208 -0.54 11.34 17.02
C ASN A 208 -1.77 12.25 17.10
N VAL A 209 -2.67 12.18 16.11
CA VAL A 209 -3.85 13.05 16.05
C VAL A 209 -4.84 12.69 17.16
N PHE A 210 -5.13 11.40 17.36
CA PHE A 210 -6.09 10.97 18.37
C PHE A 210 -5.67 11.42 19.78
N PHE A 211 -4.43 11.17 20.18
CA PHE A 211 -3.98 11.54 21.53
C PHE A 211 -3.86 13.06 21.72
N ASN A 212 -3.59 13.83 20.66
CA ASN A 212 -3.57 15.28 20.74
C ASN A 212 -4.98 15.88 20.82
N VAL A 213 -5.93 15.36 20.02
CA VAL A 213 -7.28 15.93 19.88
C VAL A 213 -8.24 15.43 20.97
N CYS A 214 -8.17 14.14 21.33
CA CYS A 214 -9.17 13.51 22.19
C CYS A 214 -8.75 13.43 23.67
N LEU A 215 -7.46 13.56 23.97
CA LEU A 215 -6.88 13.26 25.30
C LEU A 215 -5.93 14.35 25.80
N ASN A 216 -5.20 15.00 24.88
CA ASN A 216 -4.04 15.85 25.18
C ASN A 216 -3.02 15.17 26.13
N ASP A 217 -2.74 13.87 25.90
CA ASP A 217 -1.86 13.04 26.74
C ASP A 217 -0.59 12.60 25.99
N GLU A 218 0.49 13.36 26.16
CA GLU A 218 1.81 13.08 25.56
C GLU A 218 2.43 11.76 26.03
N ARG A 219 2.13 11.33 27.25
CA ARG A 219 2.74 10.13 27.84
C ARG A 219 2.18 8.88 27.17
N ARG A 220 0.86 8.77 27.08
CA ARG A 220 0.19 7.66 26.37
C ARG A 220 0.50 7.66 24.87
N LYS A 221 0.55 8.83 24.25
CA LYS A 221 0.96 8.97 22.84
C LYS A 221 2.34 8.36 22.61
N ARG A 222 3.35 8.77 23.39
CA ARG A 222 4.72 8.24 23.27
C ARG A 222 4.79 6.75 23.54
N PHE A 223 3.97 6.22 24.45
CA PHE A 223 3.88 4.79 24.70
C PHE A 223 3.40 4.04 23.44
N TRP A 224 2.25 4.43 22.88
CA TRP A 224 1.66 3.73 21.74
C TRP A 224 2.46 3.88 20.45
N LEU A 225 3.14 5.01 20.24
CA LEU A 225 4.04 5.20 19.10
C LEU A 225 5.22 4.21 19.07
N LYS A 226 5.62 3.63 20.21
CA LYS A 226 6.64 2.56 20.27
C LYS A 226 6.14 1.25 19.66
N TYR A 227 4.83 1.01 19.75
CA TYR A 227 4.17 -0.23 19.30
C TYR A 227 3.49 -0.11 17.92
N ALA A 228 3.55 1.05 17.28
CA ALA A 228 3.00 1.27 15.94
C ALA A 228 3.42 0.19 14.90
N PRO A 229 4.69 -0.30 14.87
CA PRO A 229 5.09 -1.36 13.94
C PRO A 229 4.37 -2.70 14.16
N GLN A 230 3.91 -2.99 15.37
CA GLN A 230 3.23 -4.25 15.72
C GLN A 230 1.70 -4.18 15.54
N ILE A 231 1.16 -2.98 15.33
CA ILE A 231 -0.28 -2.78 15.13
C ILE A 231 -0.66 -3.15 13.69
N SER A 232 -1.43 -4.22 13.57
CA SER A 232 -1.85 -4.79 12.28
C SER A 232 -3.03 -4.07 11.64
N SER A 233 -3.89 -3.44 12.45
CA SER A 233 -5.03 -2.60 12.05
C SER A 233 -5.52 -1.83 13.28
N PHE A 234 -6.33 -0.79 13.07
CA PHE A 234 -6.97 -0.07 14.17
C PHE A 234 -8.33 0.49 13.74
N LYS A 235 -9.19 0.80 14.72
CA LYS A 235 -10.42 1.57 14.51
C LYS A 235 -10.61 2.57 15.63
N VAL A 236 -11.15 3.73 15.30
CA VAL A 236 -11.57 4.73 16.27
C VAL A 236 -13.08 4.66 16.42
N TYR A 237 -13.57 4.66 17.65
CA TYR A 237 -14.99 4.71 17.99
C TYR A 237 -15.25 5.97 18.80
N GLY A 238 -16.30 6.71 18.49
CA GLY A 238 -16.63 7.93 19.24
C GLY A 238 -17.88 8.62 18.73
N PRO A 239 -18.33 9.70 19.39
CA PRO A 239 -19.49 10.46 18.96
C PRO A 239 -19.20 11.23 17.66
N SER A 240 -20.27 11.64 16.96
CA SER A 240 -20.17 12.39 15.69
C SER A 240 -19.32 13.66 15.83
N PHE A 241 -19.39 14.32 16.97
CA PHE A 241 -18.62 15.53 17.25
C PHE A 241 -17.10 15.27 17.24
N THR A 242 -16.62 14.19 17.87
CA THR A 242 -15.20 13.82 17.82
C THR A 242 -14.77 13.49 16.40
N LYS A 243 -15.61 12.83 15.60
CA LYS A 243 -15.34 12.61 14.17
C LYS A 243 -15.10 13.94 13.45
N THR A 244 -15.97 14.93 13.68
CA THR A 244 -15.82 16.26 13.09
C THR A 244 -14.52 16.95 13.52
N LEU A 245 -14.12 16.83 14.79
CA LEU A 245 -12.86 17.39 15.29
C LEU A 245 -11.65 16.73 14.62
N LEU A 246 -11.61 15.39 14.56
CA LEU A 246 -10.54 14.64 13.91
C LEU A 246 -10.45 14.95 12.41
N LYS A 247 -11.60 15.17 11.74
CA LYS A 247 -11.65 15.47 10.30
C LYS A 247 -11.04 16.81 9.93
N ARG A 248 -10.82 17.70 10.90
CA ARG A 248 -10.12 18.99 10.68
C ARG A 248 -8.61 18.83 10.55
N ASP A 249 -8.05 17.70 10.97
CA ASP A 249 -6.62 17.44 10.84
C ASP A 249 -6.32 16.82 9.47
N GLU A 250 -5.74 17.63 8.57
CA GLU A 250 -5.44 17.26 7.19
C GLU A 250 -4.60 15.98 7.08
N ARG A 251 -3.80 15.65 8.10
CA ARG A 251 -2.93 14.47 8.10
C ARG A 251 -3.71 13.16 8.14
N ILE A 252 -4.95 13.17 8.64
CA ILE A 252 -5.79 11.98 8.75
C ILE A 252 -7.16 12.11 8.07
N ALA A 253 -7.53 13.32 7.62
CA ALA A 253 -8.86 13.63 7.09
C ALA A 253 -9.28 12.69 5.95
N GLU A 254 -8.37 12.41 5.01
CA GLU A 254 -8.59 11.51 3.86
C GLU A 254 -8.88 10.06 4.30
N TYR A 255 -8.32 9.63 5.44
CA TYR A 255 -8.37 8.24 5.91
C TYR A 255 -9.44 8.01 6.98
N LEU A 256 -9.99 9.08 7.56
CA LEU A 256 -10.82 9.02 8.76
C LEU A 256 -12.11 8.24 8.54
N ASP A 257 -12.78 8.43 7.40
CA ASP A 257 -14.09 7.82 7.16
C ASP A 257 -14.03 6.29 7.12
N ALA A 258 -12.93 5.71 6.61
CA ALA A 258 -12.72 4.28 6.62
C ALA A 258 -12.41 3.73 8.02
N ARG A 259 -11.94 4.56 8.96
CA ARG A 259 -11.32 4.14 10.23
C ARG A 259 -12.08 4.59 11.47
N PHE A 260 -13.11 5.40 11.31
CA PHE A 260 -13.93 5.92 12.40
C PHE A 260 -15.34 5.33 12.37
N THR A 261 -15.80 4.79 13.49
CA THR A 261 -17.18 4.35 13.70
C THR A 261 -17.88 5.26 14.69
N THR A 262 -19.01 5.83 14.26
CA THR A 262 -19.82 6.71 15.11
C THR A 262 -20.71 5.91 16.04
N VAL A 263 -20.67 6.22 17.34
CA VAL A 263 -21.58 5.66 18.35
C VAL A 263 -22.69 6.65 18.71
N TYR A 264 -23.83 6.14 19.21
CA TYR A 264 -24.99 6.97 19.58
C TYR A 264 -24.88 7.52 21.02
N SER A 265 -23.75 8.16 21.33
CA SER A 265 -23.47 8.71 22.67
C SER A 265 -23.41 10.23 22.62
N ASN A 266 -23.94 10.86 23.67
CA ASN A 266 -23.76 12.30 23.93
C ASN A 266 -22.55 12.58 24.85
N ARG A 267 -21.87 11.53 25.33
CA ARG A 267 -20.65 11.69 26.14
C ARG A 267 -19.45 11.92 25.23
N ASP A 268 -18.53 12.78 25.67
CA ASP A 268 -17.26 13.03 24.99
C ASP A 268 -16.21 11.97 25.34
N VAL A 269 -16.53 10.72 25.02
CA VAL A 269 -15.62 9.58 25.20
C VAL A 269 -15.46 8.89 23.87
N SER A 270 -14.21 8.66 23.50
CA SER A 270 -13.80 7.92 22.31
C SER A 270 -12.88 6.78 22.69
N ALA A 271 -12.78 5.78 21.82
CA ALA A 271 -11.91 4.63 21.97
C ALA A 271 -11.05 4.44 20.73
N PHE A 272 -9.79 4.09 20.95
CA PHE A 272 -8.84 3.68 19.93
C PHE A 272 -8.61 2.17 20.08
N ILE A 273 -9.21 1.41 19.18
CA ILE A 273 -9.09 -0.04 19.12
C ILE A 273 -7.87 -0.40 18.27
N LEU A 274 -6.95 -1.15 18.84
CA LEU A 274 -5.69 -1.60 18.28
C LEU A 274 -5.69 -3.11 18.15
N TYR A 275 -5.34 -3.63 16.97
CA TYR A 275 -5.19 -5.07 16.75
C TYR A 275 -3.71 -5.45 16.69
N ILE A 276 -3.25 -6.21 17.68
CA ILE A 276 -1.86 -6.65 17.80
C ILE A 276 -1.85 -8.16 18.03
N GLY A 277 -1.29 -8.92 17.08
CA GLY A 277 -1.30 -10.39 17.14
C GLY A 277 -2.72 -10.93 17.30
N GLU A 278 -2.93 -11.77 18.32
CA GLU A 278 -4.24 -12.33 18.66
C GLU A 278 -5.06 -11.46 19.63
N TYR A 279 -4.72 -10.18 19.77
CA TYR A 279 -5.34 -9.28 20.74
C TYR A 279 -6.05 -8.08 20.10
N MET A 280 -7.17 -7.72 20.70
CA MET A 280 -7.84 -6.44 20.57
C MET A 280 -7.55 -5.64 21.84
N ILE A 281 -6.84 -4.52 21.71
CA ILE A 281 -6.54 -3.63 22.82
C ILE A 281 -7.27 -2.30 22.58
N ILE A 282 -8.04 -1.86 23.57
CA ILE A 282 -8.90 -0.68 23.47
C ILE A 282 -8.39 0.36 24.44
N GLU A 283 -7.90 1.48 23.92
CA GLU A 283 -7.55 2.66 24.71
C GLU A 283 -8.73 3.63 24.71
N PHE A 284 -9.12 4.12 25.88
CA PHE A 284 -10.23 5.07 26.04
C PHE A 284 -9.72 6.48 26.27
N SER A 285 -10.48 7.48 25.78
CA SER A 285 -10.15 8.89 25.88
C SER A 285 -10.45 9.53 27.24
N ASN A 286 -10.95 8.76 28.21
CA ASN A 286 -11.26 9.22 29.56
C ASN A 286 -10.44 8.48 30.63
N GLU A 287 -10.47 9.00 31.85
CA GLU A 287 -9.92 8.34 33.03
C GLU A 287 -10.81 7.18 33.52
N GLY A 288 -10.25 6.26 34.31
CA GLY A 288 -10.91 5.03 34.75
C GLY A 288 -10.66 3.86 33.79
N PHE A 289 -10.05 2.76 34.31
CA PHE A 289 -9.36 1.68 33.57
C PHE A 289 -9.18 1.97 32.08
N ALA A 290 -8.32 2.94 31.79
CA ALA A 290 -8.25 3.62 30.50
C ALA A 290 -7.86 2.70 29.34
N CYS A 291 -7.50 1.45 29.61
CA CYS A 291 -7.24 0.45 28.60
C CYS A 291 -7.85 -0.91 28.98
N CYS A 292 -8.42 -1.61 28.00
CA CYS A 292 -8.87 -3.00 28.09
C CYS A 292 -8.20 -3.83 27.00
N ALA A 293 -7.73 -5.02 27.35
CA ALA A 293 -7.14 -5.97 26.41
C ALA A 293 -7.89 -7.29 26.40
N TYR A 294 -8.26 -7.74 25.21
CA TYR A 294 -9.02 -8.95 24.94
C TYR A 294 -8.26 -9.83 23.94
N LYS A 295 -8.22 -11.13 24.17
CA LYS A 295 -7.91 -12.15 23.16
C LYS A 295 -9.05 -12.19 22.14
N MET A 296 -8.69 -12.32 20.87
CA MET A 296 -9.65 -12.38 19.77
C MET A 296 -10.55 -13.60 19.82
N SER A 297 -10.11 -14.68 20.49
CA SER A 297 -10.87 -15.91 20.72
C SER A 297 -11.77 -15.87 21.95
N SER A 298 -11.68 -14.83 22.78
CA SER A 298 -12.40 -14.78 24.05
C SER A 298 -13.86 -14.37 23.89
N PRO A 299 -14.80 -15.00 24.63
CA PRO A 299 -16.19 -14.56 24.68
C PRO A 299 -16.36 -13.21 25.41
N ASN A 300 -15.36 -12.75 26.17
CA ASN A 300 -15.41 -11.47 26.88
C ASN A 300 -15.21 -10.27 25.95
N ARG A 301 -14.72 -10.49 24.73
CA ARG A 301 -14.43 -9.44 23.75
C ARG A 301 -15.73 -8.77 23.29
N PRO A 302 -15.80 -7.43 23.23
CA PRO A 302 -16.99 -6.74 22.75
C PRO A 302 -17.29 -7.09 21.29
N THR A 303 -18.57 -7.20 20.96
CA THR A 303 -19.02 -7.47 19.59
C THR A 303 -19.15 -6.15 18.81
N LEU A 304 -18.41 -6.04 17.70
CA LEU A 304 -18.40 -4.84 16.85
C LEU A 304 -19.35 -4.93 15.64
N ASN A 305 -20.15 -6.00 15.55
CA ASN A 305 -21.04 -6.27 14.42
C ASN A 305 -22.37 -5.51 14.50
N SER A 306 -22.61 -4.80 15.59
CA SER A 306 -23.86 -4.06 15.83
C SER A 306 -23.54 -2.62 16.19
N ARG A 307 -24.50 -1.72 15.92
CA ARG A 307 -24.36 -0.31 16.26
C ARG A 307 -24.27 -0.17 17.78
N LEU A 308 -23.18 0.44 18.25
CA LEU A 308 -22.97 0.71 19.68
C LEU A 308 -23.72 1.97 20.12
N ASN A 309 -24.36 1.89 21.28
CA ASN A 309 -25.02 3.03 21.90
C ASN A 309 -23.99 3.90 22.62
N SER A 310 -22.98 3.28 23.23
CA SER A 310 -21.92 3.99 23.95
C SER A 310 -20.56 3.36 23.69
N VAL A 311 -19.51 4.19 23.80
CA VAL A 311 -18.13 3.66 23.87
C VAL A 311 -17.93 2.82 25.13
N GLU A 312 -18.72 3.07 26.19
CA GLU A 312 -18.71 2.27 27.42
C GLU A 312 -19.13 0.81 27.18
N ASP A 313 -19.86 0.52 26.09
CA ASP A 313 -20.25 -0.84 25.71
C ASP A 313 -19.02 -1.71 25.33
N LEU A 314 -17.87 -1.07 25.08
CA LEU A 314 -16.58 -1.72 24.83
C LEU A 314 -15.81 -2.08 26.12
N ARG A 315 -16.27 -1.58 27.27
CA ARG A 315 -15.65 -1.85 28.57
C ARG A 315 -16.28 -3.07 29.23
N ASN A 316 -15.45 -3.89 29.84
CA ASN A 316 -15.91 -4.98 30.69
C ASN A 316 -15.28 -4.83 32.08
N SER A 317 -16.06 -4.33 33.04
CA SER A 317 -15.60 -4.09 34.42
C SER A 317 -15.29 -5.38 35.18
N SER A 318 -15.80 -6.51 34.72
CA SER A 318 -15.59 -7.84 35.30
C SER A 318 -14.26 -8.46 34.88
N LEU A 319 -13.54 -7.86 33.92
CA LEU A 319 -12.19 -8.30 33.58
C LEU A 319 -11.24 -8.16 34.78
N PRO A 320 -10.32 -9.13 34.99
CA PRO A 320 -9.26 -8.96 35.96
C PRO A 320 -8.31 -7.84 35.53
N LEU A 321 -7.44 -7.40 36.43
CA LEU A 321 -6.33 -6.54 36.05
C LEU A 321 -5.40 -7.32 35.11
N ALA A 322 -5.01 -6.70 33.98
CA ALA A 322 -4.11 -7.34 33.03
C ALA A 322 -2.75 -7.64 33.69
N ILE A 323 -2.31 -6.73 34.56
CA ILE A 323 -1.11 -6.91 35.35
C ILE A 323 -1.31 -6.34 36.77
N GLN A 324 -0.89 -7.13 37.75
CA GLN A 324 -0.79 -6.77 39.15
C GLN A 324 0.67 -6.92 39.59
N SER A 325 1.05 -6.20 40.63
CA SER A 325 2.41 -6.27 41.15
C SER A 325 2.39 -6.22 42.67
N ASP A 326 3.19 -7.04 43.32
CA ASP A 326 3.59 -6.85 44.71
C ASP A 326 5.04 -6.34 44.79
N ALA A 327 5.67 -6.41 45.96
CA ALA A 327 7.03 -5.92 46.17
C ALA A 327 8.09 -6.61 45.29
N ASN A 328 7.85 -7.85 44.85
CA ASN A 328 8.87 -8.70 44.21
C ASN A 328 8.44 -9.29 42.86
N TYR A 329 7.14 -9.35 42.55
CA TYR A 329 6.61 -10.10 41.40
C TYR A 329 5.54 -9.34 40.62
N TYR A 330 5.48 -9.64 39.32
CA TYR A 330 4.38 -9.30 38.43
C TYR A 330 3.47 -10.52 38.22
N TYR A 331 2.18 -10.33 38.42
CA TYR A 331 1.14 -11.31 38.12
C TYR A 331 0.38 -10.85 36.88
N THR A 332 0.44 -11.63 35.80
CA THR A 332 -0.18 -11.28 34.53
C THR A 332 -1.41 -12.14 34.25
N SER A 333 -2.49 -11.49 33.84
CA SER A 333 -3.68 -12.14 33.30
C SER A 333 -3.55 -12.24 31.78
N ASP A 334 -4.24 -13.21 31.18
CA ASP A 334 -4.27 -13.35 29.72
C ASP A 334 -5.08 -12.24 29.04
N GLU A 335 -6.13 -11.76 29.69
CA GLU A 335 -6.92 -10.60 29.30
C GLU A 335 -7.04 -9.68 30.50
N GLY A 336 -7.35 -8.41 30.30
CA GLY A 336 -7.62 -7.58 31.45
C GLY A 336 -7.75 -6.10 31.21
N ARG A 337 -8.09 -5.41 32.30
CA ARG A 337 -8.16 -3.95 32.40
C ARG A 337 -6.86 -3.37 32.95
N LEU A 338 -6.49 -2.19 32.47
CA LEU A 338 -5.26 -1.46 32.79
C LEU A 338 -5.61 -0.04 33.23
N PHE A 339 -4.94 0.45 34.26
CA PHE A 339 -5.10 1.80 34.80
C PHE A 339 -3.80 2.59 34.60
N HIS A 340 -3.92 3.85 34.16
CA HIS A 340 -2.78 4.70 33.86
C HIS A 340 -2.27 5.47 35.08
N ASN A 341 -1.85 4.74 36.11
CA ASN A 341 -1.22 5.30 37.33
C ASN A 341 0.29 5.55 37.19
N SER A 342 0.96 6.13 38.19
CA SER A 342 2.32 6.66 38.08
C SER A 342 3.37 5.75 37.39
N ASN A 343 3.26 4.42 37.48
CA ASN A 343 4.19 3.46 36.86
C ASN A 343 3.53 2.51 35.82
N TRP A 344 2.42 2.94 35.21
CA TRP A 344 1.64 2.08 34.30
C TRP A 344 2.43 1.64 33.06
N GLU A 345 3.26 2.50 32.48
CA GLU A 345 3.97 2.20 31.22
C GLU A 345 4.90 1.00 31.35
N HIS A 346 5.65 0.91 32.45
CA HIS A 346 6.58 -0.18 32.69
C HIS A 346 5.82 -1.51 32.86
N LYS A 347 4.76 -1.50 33.68
CA LYS A 347 3.89 -2.66 33.90
C LYS A 347 3.22 -3.11 32.60
N PHE A 348 2.68 -2.17 31.83
CA PHE A 348 1.99 -2.48 30.58
C PHE A 348 2.97 -3.00 29.52
N ASN A 349 4.19 -2.43 29.43
CA ASN A 349 5.25 -2.95 28.56
C ASN A 349 5.67 -4.38 28.93
N HIS A 350 5.77 -4.70 30.22
CA HIS A 350 6.02 -6.08 30.66
C HIS A 350 4.90 -7.01 30.18
N TRP A 351 3.65 -6.63 30.42
CA TRP A 351 2.48 -7.42 30.00
C TRP A 351 2.42 -7.62 28.49
N LEU A 352 2.61 -6.57 27.68
CA LEU A 352 2.60 -6.66 26.21
C LEU A 352 3.66 -7.64 25.70
N LYS A 353 4.89 -7.56 26.21
CA LYS A 353 5.97 -8.47 25.84
C LYS A 353 5.68 -9.92 26.22
N GLU A 354 5.04 -10.14 27.37
CA GLU A 354 4.79 -11.48 27.88
C GLU A 354 3.56 -12.14 27.27
N LYS A 355 2.53 -11.37 26.90
CA LYS A 355 1.23 -11.91 26.49
C LYS A 355 0.88 -11.66 25.02
N VAL A 356 1.30 -10.54 24.46
CA VAL A 356 0.82 -10.06 23.15
C VAL A 356 1.86 -10.20 22.05
N LEU A 357 3.13 -9.92 22.36
CA LEU A 357 4.22 -9.85 21.39
C LEU A 357 5.10 -11.11 21.35
N LYS A 358 4.62 -12.22 21.94
CA LYS A 358 5.34 -13.50 21.96
C LYS A 358 5.34 -14.19 20.60
#